data_AF-A0A8B2NXE8-F1
#
_entry.id   AF-A0A8B2NXE8-F1
#
_cell.length_a   1.000
_cell.length_b   1.000
_cell.length_c   1.000
_cell.angle_alpha   90.00
_cell.angle_beta   90.00
_cell.angle_gamma   90.00
#
_symmetry.space_group_name_H-M   'P 1'
#
loop_
_entity.id
_entity.type
_entity.pdbx_description
1 polymer ?
#
loop_
_entity_poly.entity_id
_entity_poly.type
_entity_poly.pdbx_seq_one_letter_code
_entity_poly.pdbx_strand_id
1 'polypeptide(L)'
;MSSLTRYLLIAFAAILIAAALVPLMGYRLFVIAPRPGIPDGFVAIVRGAELTPFDSPEAVCQRWGARPDNDCVTRAITEVNRTGQILMRLPYHPVLAALSGVPADAR
;
A
#
# COMPACT_ATOMS: atom_id res chain seq x y z
N MET A 1 -34.96 -15.29 -4.43
CA MET A 1 -33.65 -14.81 -4.94
C MET A 1 -33.60 -15.05 -6.42
N SER A 2 -33.44 -14.00 -7.23
CA SER A 2 -33.32 -14.16 -8.68
C SER A 2 -31.97 -14.82 -9.02
N SER A 3 -31.90 -15.45 -10.19
CA SER A 3 -30.66 -16.00 -10.76
C SER A 3 -29.56 -14.92 -10.84
N LEU A 4 -29.94 -13.67 -11.15
CA LEU A 4 -29.04 -12.51 -11.17
C LEU A 4 -28.39 -12.24 -9.81
N THR A 5 -29.16 -12.24 -8.71
CA THR A 5 -28.61 -12.00 -7.36
C THR A 5 -27.60 -13.08 -6.98
N ARG A 6 -27.82 -14.34 -7.36
CA ARG A 6 -26.88 -15.43 -7.07
C ARG A 6 -25.56 -15.26 -7.80
N TYR A 7 -25.58 -14.91 -9.09
CA TYR A 7 -24.35 -14.68 -9.85
C TYR A 7 -23.56 -13.48 -9.32
N LEU A 8 -24.25 -12.39 -8.94
CA LEU A 8 -23.59 -11.24 -8.33
C LEU A 8 -22.90 -11.60 -7.01
N LEU A 9 -23.55 -12.40 -6.16
CA LEU A 9 -22.96 -12.85 -4.90
C LEU A 9 -21.73 -13.74 -5.11
N ILE A 10 -21.78 -14.66 -6.09
CA ILE A 10 -20.64 -15.51 -6.43
C ILE A 10 -19.47 -14.67 -6.96
N ALA A 11 -19.74 -13.72 -7.86
CA ALA A 11 -18.71 -12.83 -8.40
C ALA A 11 -18.07 -11.98 -7.31
N PHE A 12 -18.88 -11.42 -6.41
CA PHE A 12 -18.39 -10.64 -5.28
C PHE A 12 -17.52 -11.48 -4.33
N ALA A 13 -17.97 -12.69 -3.98
CA ALA A 13 -17.19 -13.62 -3.16
C ALA A 13 -15.85 -13.98 -3.83
N ALA A 14 -15.83 -14.24 -5.14
CA ALA A 14 -14.61 -14.52 -5.87
C ALA A 14 -13.61 -13.35 -5.84
N ILE A 15 -14.09 -12.11 -5.98
CA ILE A 15 -13.25 -10.90 -5.88
C ILE A 15 -12.64 -10.77 -4.47
N LEU A 16 -13.43 -10.99 -3.43
CA LEU A 16 -12.94 -10.92 -2.05
C LEU A 16 -11.88 -11.99 -1.77
N ILE A 17 -12.10 -13.21 -2.24
CA ILE A 17 -11.12 -14.30 -2.11
C ILE A 17 -9.83 -13.94 -2.84
N ALA A 18 -9.92 -13.44 -4.09
CA ALA A 18 -8.76 -13.00 -4.84
C ALA A 18 -7.99 -11.89 -4.10
N ALA A 19 -8.69 -10.90 -3.56
CA ALA A 19 -8.08 -9.81 -2.79
C ALA A 19 -7.39 -10.31 -1.52
N ALA A 20 -7.94 -11.33 -0.85
CA ALA A 20 -7.33 -11.95 0.33
C ALA A 20 -6.09 -12.81 -0.01
N LEU A 21 -6.04 -13.40 -1.21
CA LEU A 21 -4.91 -14.22 -1.65
C LEU A 21 -3.67 -13.38 -2.01
N VAL A 22 -3.84 -12.17 -2.54
CA VAL A 22 -2.73 -11.26 -2.88
C VAL A 22 -1.73 -11.06 -1.73
N PRO A 23 -2.13 -10.69 -0.50
CA PRO A 23 -1.21 -10.56 0.61
C PRO A 23 -0.63 -11.89 1.09
N LEU A 24 -1.36 -13.00 0.93
CA LEU A 24 -0.86 -14.36 1.25
C LEU A 24 0.27 -14.79 0.31
N MET A 25 0.24 -14.31 -0.94
CA MET A 25 1.31 -14.52 -1.91
C MET A 25 2.50 -13.55 -1.71
N GLY A 26 2.49 -12.75 -0.63
CA GLY A 26 3.57 -11.83 -0.28
C GLY A 26 3.57 -10.51 -1.05
N TYR A 27 2.50 -10.20 -1.79
CA TYR A 27 2.33 -8.92 -2.46
C TYR A 27 1.75 -7.89 -1.51
N ARG A 28 2.37 -6.72 -1.46
CA ARG A 28 2.03 -5.61 -0.58
C ARG A 28 1.89 -4.34 -1.41
N LEU A 29 0.98 -3.46 -1.01
CA LEU A 29 0.82 -2.14 -1.60
C LEU A 29 1.53 -1.12 -0.72
N PHE A 30 2.56 -0.49 -1.26
CA PHE A 30 3.32 0.55 -0.59
C PHE A 30 3.00 1.91 -1.20
N VAL A 31 2.27 2.74 -0.47
CA VAL A 31 1.77 4.02 -0.93
C VAL A 31 2.71 5.12 -0.50
N ILE A 32 3.22 5.89 -1.47
CA ILE A 32 4.09 7.04 -1.24
C ILE A 32 3.31 8.29 -1.62
N ALA A 33 3.03 9.14 -0.63
CA ALA A 33 2.33 10.39 -0.85
C ALA A 33 3.20 11.41 -1.61
N PRO A 34 2.57 12.37 -2.31
CA PRO A 34 3.23 13.56 -2.83
C PRO A 34 4.16 14.21 -1.81
N ARG A 35 5.41 14.43 -2.18
CA ARG A 35 6.40 15.08 -1.29
C ARG A 35 7.54 15.70 -2.09
N PRO A 36 8.39 16.55 -1.48
CA PRO A 36 9.58 17.08 -2.17
C PRO A 36 10.42 15.94 -2.78
N GLY A 37 10.70 16.02 -4.08
CA GLY A 37 11.41 14.98 -4.85
C GLY A 37 10.53 13.89 -5.47
N ILE A 38 9.28 13.73 -5.03
CA ILE A 38 8.28 12.81 -5.60
C ILE A 38 6.93 13.57 -5.67
N PRO A 39 6.79 14.56 -6.58
CA PRO A 39 5.67 15.50 -6.55
C PRO A 39 4.30 14.85 -6.79
N ASP A 40 4.24 13.77 -7.58
CA ASP A 40 2.97 13.12 -7.90
C ASP A 40 2.61 11.99 -6.90
N GLY A 41 3.54 11.60 -6.02
CA GLY A 41 3.44 10.34 -5.27
C GLY A 41 3.32 9.13 -6.20
N PHE A 42 3.14 7.93 -5.63
CA PHE A 42 2.75 6.73 -6.37
C PHE A 42 2.37 5.59 -5.42
N VAL A 43 1.76 4.54 -5.97
CA VAL A 43 1.56 3.27 -5.26
C VAL A 43 2.47 2.22 -5.88
N ALA A 44 3.32 1.58 -5.08
CA ALA A 44 4.16 0.48 -5.51
C ALA A 44 3.56 -0.87 -5.10
N ILE A 45 3.57 -1.83 -6.02
CA ILE A 45 3.37 -3.23 -5.68
C ILE A 45 4.73 -3.81 -5.32
N VAL A 46 4.88 -4.20 -4.06
CA VAL A 46 6.14 -4.69 -3.48
C VAL A 46 5.98 -6.15 -3.08
N ARG A 47 7.01 -6.96 -3.31
CA ARG A 47 7.08 -8.34 -2.81
C ARG A 47 8.31 -8.54 -1.94
N GLY A 48 8.17 -9.25 -0.82
CA GLY A 48 9.30 -9.68 0.01
C GLY A 48 9.75 -8.70 1.11
N ALA A 49 9.26 -7.46 1.12
CA ALA A 49 9.48 -6.55 2.24
C ALA A 49 8.52 -6.85 3.42
N GLU A 50 8.98 -6.60 4.65
CA GLU A 50 8.16 -6.67 5.86
C GLU A 50 7.19 -5.48 5.94
N LEU A 51 6.09 -5.58 5.19
CA LEU A 51 5.03 -4.58 5.12
C LEU A 51 3.67 -5.19 5.47
N THR A 52 2.76 -4.35 5.96
CA THR A 52 1.34 -4.69 6.02
C THR A 52 0.76 -4.77 4.60
N PRO A 53 -0.40 -5.45 4.38
CA PRO A 53 -1.02 -5.55 3.05
C PRO A 53 -1.13 -4.21 2.31
N PHE A 54 -1.46 -3.15 3.05
CA PHE A 54 -1.43 -1.76 2.62
C PHE A 54 -0.57 -1.00 3.62
N ASP A 55 0.43 -0.28 3.16
CA ASP A 55 1.44 0.34 4.01
C ASP A 55 2.01 1.60 3.37
N SER A 56 2.59 2.46 4.18
CA SER A 56 3.22 3.71 3.74
C SER A 56 4.54 3.94 4.46
N PRO A 57 5.43 4.77 3.92
CA PRO A 57 6.65 5.13 4.63
C PRO A 57 6.39 5.73 6.01
N GLU A 58 5.33 6.53 6.16
CA GLU A 58 4.92 7.15 7.41
C GLU A 58 4.46 6.09 8.42
N ALA A 59 3.69 5.09 7.98
CA ALA A 59 3.27 3.98 8.83
C ALA A 59 4.46 3.10 9.26
N VAL A 60 5.42 2.86 8.36
CA VAL A 60 6.69 2.20 8.70
C VAL A 60 7.43 2.99 9.78
N CYS A 61 7.57 4.31 9.62
CA CYS A 61 8.18 5.19 10.61
C CYS A 61 7.50 5.12 11.98
N GLN A 62 6.16 5.13 12.00
CA GLN A 62 5.40 4.99 13.25
C GLN A 62 5.68 3.64 13.94
N ARG A 63 5.77 2.54 13.18
CA ARG A 63 6.13 1.23 13.75
C ARG A 63 7.57 1.16 14.25
N TRP A 64 8.46 1.96 13.68
CA TRP A 64 9.82 2.14 14.21
C TRP A 64 9.89 3.05 15.45
N GLY A 65 8.77 3.63 15.89
CA GLY A 65 8.74 4.59 16.98
C GLY A 65 9.37 5.94 16.61
N ALA A 66 9.53 6.23 15.32
CA ALA A 66 10.11 7.46 14.81
C ALA A 66 9.04 8.44 14.34
N ARG A 67 9.36 9.73 14.39
CA ARG A 67 8.52 10.76 13.79
C ARG A 67 8.55 10.59 12.25
N PRO A 68 7.43 10.70 11.53
CA PRO A 68 7.38 10.58 10.07
C PRO A 68 7.90 11.87 9.41
N ASP A 69 9.16 12.21 9.65
CA ASP A 69 9.86 13.30 8.98
C ASP A 69 10.50 12.85 7.66
N ASN A 70 11.12 13.80 6.95
CA ASN A 70 11.74 13.51 5.65
C ASN A 70 12.83 12.44 5.74
N ASP A 71 13.60 12.41 6.82
CA ASP A 71 14.70 11.48 7.00
C ASP A 71 14.20 10.07 7.27
N CYS A 72 13.22 9.94 8.18
CA CYS A 72 12.61 8.66 8.46
C CYS A 72 11.91 8.08 7.23
N VAL A 73 11.12 8.90 6.51
CA VAL A 73 10.44 8.44 5.30
C VAL A 73 11.44 8.02 4.23
N THR A 74 12.52 8.78 4.04
CA THR A 74 13.58 8.42 3.07
C THR A 74 14.23 7.10 3.45
N ARG A 75 14.48 6.89 4.74
CA ARG A 75 14.99 5.61 5.27
C ARG A 75 14.00 4.47 5.05
N ALA A 76 12.71 4.68 5.30
CA ALA A 76 11.66 3.67 5.08
C ALA A 76 11.57 3.26 3.60
N ILE A 77 11.56 4.23 2.68
CA ILE A 77 11.57 3.95 1.24
C ILE A 77 12.83 3.18 0.85
N THR A 78 13.99 3.61 1.37
CA THR A 78 15.28 2.94 1.07
C THR A 78 15.29 1.51 1.59
N GLU A 79 14.77 1.26 2.78
CA GLU A 79 14.70 -0.07 3.36
C GLU A 79 13.80 -0.99 2.54
N VAL A 80 12.61 -0.51 2.15
CA VAL A 80 11.69 -1.27 1.30
C VAL A 80 12.30 -1.56 -0.07
N ASN A 81 13.08 -0.62 -0.62
CA ASN A 81 13.79 -0.82 -1.88
C ASN A 81 14.99 -1.78 -1.76
N ARG A 82 15.52 -1.98 -0.55
CA ARG A 82 16.61 -2.93 -0.27
C ARG A 82 16.11 -4.33 0.01
N THR A 83 15.04 -4.46 0.80
CA THR A 83 14.50 -5.74 1.26
C THR A 83 13.40 -6.29 0.36
N GLY A 84 12.70 -5.42 -0.38
CA GLY A 84 11.61 -5.78 -1.29
C GLY A 84 11.96 -5.63 -2.77
N GLN A 85 11.24 -6.37 -3.60
CA GLN A 85 11.22 -6.20 -5.05
C GLN A 85 10.02 -5.34 -5.44
N ILE A 86 10.26 -4.17 -6.04
CA ILE A 86 9.20 -3.34 -6.63
C ILE A 86 8.84 -3.92 -8.00
N LEU A 87 7.61 -4.42 -8.15
CA LEU A 87 7.16 -5.07 -9.37
C LEU A 87 6.50 -4.09 -10.34
N MET A 88 5.75 -3.12 -9.81
CA MET A 88 5.02 -2.14 -10.60
C MET A 88 4.80 -0.87 -9.79
N ARG A 89 4.73 0.27 -10.48
CA ARG A 89 4.31 1.55 -9.94
C ARG A 89 3.00 1.96 -10.61
N LEU A 90 2.03 2.32 -9.79
CA LEU A 90 0.72 2.82 -10.17
C LEU A 90 0.60 4.28 -9.77
N PRO A 91 -0.26 5.07 -10.45
CA PRO A 91 -0.55 6.43 -10.04
C PRO A 91 -1.00 6.49 -8.57
N TYR A 92 -0.65 7.58 -7.89
CA TYR A 92 -1.13 7.84 -6.54
C TYR A 92 -2.66 7.85 -6.49
N HIS A 93 -3.23 7.25 -5.44
CA HIS A 93 -4.66 7.26 -5.20
C HIS A 93 -4.95 7.61 -3.73
N PRO A 94 -5.70 8.69 -3.45
CA PRO A 94 -5.85 9.21 -2.08
C PRO A 94 -6.57 8.24 -1.14
N VAL A 95 -7.46 7.40 -1.67
CA VAL A 95 -8.13 6.36 -0.85
C VAL A 95 -7.14 5.30 -0.39
N LEU A 96 -6.18 4.92 -1.24
CA LEU A 96 -5.15 3.94 -0.84
C LEU A 96 -4.21 4.55 0.19
N ALA A 97 -3.88 5.85 0.06
CA ALA A 97 -3.09 6.57 1.03
C ALA A 97 -3.71 6.56 2.43
N ALA A 98 -5.01 6.85 2.53
CA ALA A 98 -5.74 6.81 3.80
C ALA A 98 -5.75 5.43 4.46
N LEU A 99 -5.80 4.35 3.65
CA LEU A 99 -5.75 2.97 4.16
C LEU A 99 -4.35 2.51 4.54
N SER A 100 -3.32 3.16 3.99
CA SER A 100 -1.91 2.79 4.19
C SER A 100 -1.24 3.44 5.41
N GLY A 101 -1.96 4.29 6.15
CA GLY A 101 -1.43 4.99 7.32
C GLY A 101 -0.75 6.32 7.02
N VAL A 102 -0.94 6.88 5.82
CA VAL A 102 -0.53 8.25 5.48
C VAL A 102 -1.38 9.24 6.30
N PRO A 103 -0.77 10.22 7.00
CA PRO A 103 -1.50 11.27 7.71
C PRO A 103 -2.39 12.10 6.78
N ALA A 104 -3.54 12.56 7.27
CA ALA A 104 -4.48 13.34 6.45
C ALA A 104 -3.90 14.68 5.96
N ASP A 105 -2.90 15.20 6.68
CA ASP A 105 -2.15 16.43 6.45
C ASP A 105 -0.87 16.24 5.63
N ALA A 106 -0.49 15.00 5.28
CA ALA A 106 0.70 14.72 4.47
C ALA A 106 0.48 14.96 2.95
N ARG A 107 -0.43 15.88 2.59
CA ARG A 107 -0.78 16.22 1.20
C ARG A 107 -0.04 17.45 0.70
#